data_AF-A0A5M9HFQ1-F1
#
_entry.id   AF-A0A5M9HFQ1-F1
#
_cell.length_a   1.000
_cell.length_b   1.000
_cell.length_c   1.000
_cell.angle_alpha   90.00
_cell.angle_beta   90.00
_cell.angle_gamma   90.00
#
_symmetry.space_group_name_H-M   'P 1'
#
loop_
_entity.id
_entity.type
_entity.pdbx_description
1 polymer ?
#
loop_
_entity_poly.entity_id
_entity_poly.type
_entity_poly.pdbx_seq_one_letter_code
_entity_poly.pdbx_strand_id
1 'polypeptide(L)' 'MDLEEFKKRWIGRRVLITGKDHPHVNEVGEVKDVEHTSAGWAMAIEGEYNSFYVFNGRDLKLID' A
#
# COMPACT_ATOMS: atom_id res chain seq x y z
N MET A 1 -8.24 11.73 8.76
CA MET A 1 -7.63 11.61 7.43
C MET A 1 -8.69 11.05 6.52
N ASP A 2 -9.08 11.81 5.51
CA ASP A 2 -10.06 11.39 4.51
C ASP A 2 -9.37 10.66 3.34
N LEU A 3 -10.17 10.08 2.43
CA LEU A 3 -9.67 9.31 1.29
C LEU A 3 -8.84 10.17 0.34
N GLU A 4 -9.19 11.44 0.14
CA GLU A 4 -8.45 12.31 -0.79
C GLU A 4 -7.08 12.68 -0.25
N GLU A 5 -6.99 13.01 1.04
CA GLU A 5 -5.75 13.29 1.74
C GLU A 5 -4.84 12.06 1.73
N PHE A 6 -5.41 10.87 1.93
CA PHE A 6 -4.68 9.61 1.85
C PHE A 6 -4.18 9.32 0.43
N LYS A 7 -5.04 9.47 -0.59
CA LYS A 7 -4.65 9.31 -2.00
C LYS A 7 -3.49 10.24 -2.37
N LYS A 8 -3.58 11.52 -2.00
CA LYS A 8 -2.51 12.53 -2.26
C LYS A 8 -1.19 12.16 -1.59
N ARG A 9 -1.24 11.51 -0.43
CA ARG A 9 -0.04 11.10 0.31
C ARG A 9 0.66 9.90 -0.30
N TRP A 10 -0.11 8.94 -0.81
CA TRP A 10 0.42 7.62 -1.17
C TRP A 10 0.45 7.35 -2.68
N ILE A 11 -0.51 7.80 -3.47
CA ILE A 11 -0.51 7.55 -4.93
C ILE A 11 0.78 8.13 -5.55
N GLY A 12 1.43 7.33 -6.39
CA GLY A 12 2.70 7.65 -7.03
C GLY A 12 3.92 7.45 -6.14
N ARG A 13 3.74 7.07 -4.86
CA ARG A 13 4.86 6.76 -3.97
C ARG A 13 5.27 5.30 -4.11
N ARG A 14 6.58 5.08 -3.98
CA ARG A 14 7.16 3.76 -3.85
C ARG A 14 7.10 3.33 -2.39
N VAL A 15 6.60 2.14 -2.15
CA VAL A 15 6.44 1.57 -0.82
C VAL A 15 7.09 0.20 -0.75
N LEU A 16 7.70 -0.10 0.39
CA LEU A 16 8.09 -1.45 0.74
C LEU A 16 6.89 -2.10 1.41
N ILE A 17 6.41 -3.16 0.80
CA ILE A 17 5.43 -4.03 1.43
C ILE A 17 6.20 -4.92 2.40
N THR A 18 5.92 -4.82 3.70
CA THR A 18 6.54 -5.70 4.71
C THR A 18 5.43 -6.37 5.52
N GLY A 19 4.90 -7.49 5.02
CA GLY A 19 3.82 -8.20 5.70
C GLY A 19 4.32 -9.26 6.68
N LYS A 20 3.77 -9.27 7.90
CA LYS A 20 3.95 -10.39 8.85
C LYS A 20 3.32 -11.70 8.31
N ASP A 21 2.24 -11.59 7.55
CA ASP A 21 1.54 -12.71 6.88
C ASP A 21 2.08 -13.02 5.47
N HIS A 22 3.00 -12.19 4.94
CA HIS A 22 3.70 -12.40 3.68
C HIS A 22 5.21 -12.11 3.83
N PRO A 23 5.93 -12.83 4.72
CA PRO A 23 7.33 -12.55 5.07
C PRO A 23 8.32 -12.73 3.90
N HIS A 24 7.87 -13.26 2.76
CA HIS A 24 8.68 -13.44 1.55
C HIS A 24 8.50 -12.31 0.53
N VAL A 25 7.53 -11.42 0.74
CA VAL A 25 7.23 -10.32 -0.18
C VAL A 25 7.91 -9.07 0.36
N ASN A 26 9.24 -9.00 0.26
CA ASN A 26 9.97 -7.73 0.36
C ASN A 26 9.93 -7.06 -1.01
N GLU A 27 8.72 -6.73 -1.46
CA GLU A 27 8.50 -6.18 -2.78
C GLU A 27 8.38 -4.66 -2.68
N VAL A 28 9.05 -4.01 -3.62
CA VAL A 28 8.94 -2.58 -3.84
C VAL A 28 8.00 -2.38 -5.00
N GLY A 29 6.91 -1.65 -4.76
CA GLY A 29 6.00 -1.26 -5.82
C GLY A 29 5.51 0.17 -5.66
N GLU A 30 4.86 0.68 -6.69
CA GLU A 30 4.27 2.02 -6.69
C GLU A 30 2.78 1.94 -6.41
N VAL A 31 2.29 2.78 -5.50
CA VAL A 31 0.85 2.85 -5.22
C VAL A 31 0.14 3.51 -6.39
N LYS A 32 -0.78 2.80 -7.04
CA LYS A 32 -1.56 3.32 -8.17
C LYS A 32 -2.96 3.76 -7.77
N ASP A 33 -3.55 3.08 -6.79
CA ASP A 33 -4.86 3.46 -6.28
C ASP A 33 -4.99 3.14 -4.80
N VAL A 34 -5.93 3.82 -4.16
CA VAL A 34 -6.30 3.63 -2.77
C VAL A 34 -7.82 3.62 -2.68
N GLU A 35 -8.38 2.69 -1.92
CA GLU A 35 -9.81 2.65 -1.62
C GLU A 35 -10.05 2.49 -0.12
N HIS A 36 -11.21 2.95 0.36
CA HIS A 36 -11.64 2.70 1.72
C HIS A 36 -12.51 1.44 1.76
N THR A 37 -12.10 0.46 2.56
CA THR A 37 -12.84 -0.79 2.78
C THR A 37 -13.41 -0.82 4.21
N SER A 38 -14.28 -1.79 4.51
CA SER A 38 -14.77 -2.02 5.88
C SER A 38 -13.66 -2.37 6.88
N ALA A 39 -12.48 -2.79 6.41
CA ALA A 39 -11.34 -3.19 7.22
C ALA A 39 -10.24 -2.11 7.33
N GLY A 40 -10.37 -0.97 6.63
CA GLY A 40 -9.35 0.09 6.55
C GLY A 40 -9.04 0.50 5.11
N TRP A 41 -7.82 0.97 4.85
CA TRP A 41 -7.41 1.43 3.53
C TRP A 41 -6.85 0.27 2.70
N ALA A 42 -7.39 0.02 1.52
CA ALA A 42 -6.78 -0.88 0.55
C ALA A 42 -5.94 -0.07 -0.45
N MET A 43 -4.78 -0.60 -0.84
CA MET A 43 -3.91 0.01 -1.84
C MET A 43 -3.58 -0.98 -2.93
N ALA A 44 -3.76 -0.54 -4.17
CA ALA A 44 -3.29 -1.24 -5.35
C ALA A 44 -1.83 -0.83 -5.59
N ILE A 45 -0.92 -1.80 -5.56
CA ILE A 45 0.50 -1.57 -5.72
C ILE A 45 0.97 -2.27 -7.01
N GLU A 46 1.48 -1.49 -7.95
CA GLU A 46 2.08 -2.01 -9.17
C GLU A 46 3.54 -2.39 -8.87
N GLY A 47 3.78 -3.69 -8.82
CA GLY A 47 5.09 -4.36 -8.69
C GLY A 47 5.18 -5.51 -9.71
N GLU A 48 6.13 -6.43 -9.53
CA GLU A 48 6.26 -7.63 -10.38
C GLU A 48 4.98 -8.48 -10.40
N TYR A 49 4.16 -8.39 -9.36
CA TYR A 49 2.98 -9.23 -9.18
C TYR A 49 1.64 -8.49 -9.11
N ASN A 50 1.55 -7.22 -9.50
CA ASN A 50 0.30 -6.45 -9.59
C ASN A 50 -0.68 -6.72 -8.43
N SER A 51 -0.16 -6.61 -7.21
CA SER A 51 -0.82 -7.13 -6.01
C SER A 51 -1.62 -6.04 -5.28
N PHE A 52 -2.81 -6.44 -4.80
CA PHE A 52 -3.71 -5.59 -4.00
C PHE A 52 -3.52 -5.90 -2.52
N TYR A 53 -3.20 -4.89 -1.72
CA TYR A 53 -2.94 -5.07 -0.29
C TYR A 53 -3.98 -4.29 0.53
N VAL A 54 -4.61 -4.96 1.49
CA VAL A 54 -5.48 -4.32 2.48
C VAL A 54 -4.62 -3.91 3.66
N PHE A 55 -4.55 -2.61 3.92
CA PHE A 55 -3.70 -2.02 4.92
C PHE A 55 -4.50 -1.48 6.10
N ASN A 56 -4.00 -1.80 7.30
CA ASN A 56 -4.47 -1.24 8.54
C ASN A 56 -3.29 -0.56 9.28
N GLY A 57 -2.81 0.56 8.75
CA GLY A 57 -1.91 1.51 9.44
C GLY A 57 -0.46 1.09 9.74
N ARG A 58 -0.12 -0.20 9.79
CA ARG A 58 1.07 -0.68 10.54
C ARG A 58 2.26 -1.21 9.73
N ASP A 59 2.03 -1.74 8.54
CA ASP A 59 2.96 -2.63 7.82
C ASP A 59 3.58 -2.06 6.52
N LEU A 60 3.51 -0.75 6.30
CA LEU A 60 4.06 -0.09 5.11
C LEU A 60 5.15 0.91 5.47
N LYS A 61 6.25 0.84 4.73
CA LYS A 61 7.34 1.80 4.83
C LYS A 61 7.49 2.50 3.49
N LEU A 62 7.45 3.84 3.53
CA LEU A 62 7.89 4.65 2.40
C LEU A 62 9.39 4.37 2.18
N ILE A 63 9.75 4.16 0.92
CA ILE A 63 11.14 4.11 0.50
C ILE A 63 11.37 5.41 -0.27
N ASP A 64 12.33 6.22 0.19
CA ASP A 64 12.75 7.46 -0.49
C ASP A 64 13.54 7.13 -1.77
#